data_AF-A0A1Y1KEB0-F1
#
_entry.id   AF-A0A1Y1KEB0-F1
#
_cell.length_a   1.000
_cell.length_b   1.000
_cell.length_c   1.000
_cell.angle_alpha   90.00
_cell.angle_beta   90.00
_cell.angle_gamma   90.00
#
_symmetry.space_group_name_H-M   'P 1'
#
loop_
_entity.id
_entity.type
_entity.pdbx_description
1 polymer ?
#
loop_
_entity_poly.entity_id
_entity_poly.type
_entity_poly.pdbx_seq_one_letter_code
_entity_poly.pdbx_strand_id
1 'polypeptide(L)'
;MPHPGLKVATNPAFDGRVADIDNEFKKNLQILVPMLLSPENLVLKRINGQNVKCRDLVQYFKSYIHIYSGNELPEPKSMLVATAEANNLAAVADAKEIYVQLMEEVCGGSKPYLNTATMEMEHHRVKDKALHQFSSKRKMGGEEFSEKYKEQLEKDLDETFNQFKSHNESKNIFKAARTPAVFFALAIICYIASGVFGLLGAYTFANLFNLVMGVSLLTLALWAYIRYSGEMREIGVQIDELATFIWENFMKPVYQNFIEKSMQQMAVQAAEMAVNNTTITNGKTKQS
;
A
#
# COMPACT_ATOMS: atom_id res chain seq x y z
N MET A 1 -27.51 -29.71 -36.66
CA MET A 1 -28.65 -29.45 -35.77
C MET A 1 -29.94 -29.59 -36.58
N PRO A 2 -30.98 -30.29 -36.06
CA PRO A 2 -32.29 -30.35 -36.70
C PRO A 2 -32.95 -28.97 -36.84
N HIS A 3 -34.07 -28.90 -37.55
CA HIS A 3 -34.89 -27.69 -37.60
C HIS A 3 -35.63 -27.48 -36.26
N PRO A 4 -35.73 -26.26 -35.69
CA PRO A 4 -36.33 -26.01 -34.36
C PRO A 4 -37.87 -26.06 -34.34
N GLY A 5 -38.50 -26.23 -35.51
CA GLY A 5 -39.95 -26.26 -35.70
C GLY A 5 -40.49 -24.99 -36.35
N LEU A 6 -41.63 -25.10 -37.04
CA LEU A 6 -42.22 -23.96 -37.78
C LEU A 6 -42.64 -22.82 -36.85
N LYS A 7 -43.16 -23.13 -35.65
CA LYS A 7 -43.52 -22.12 -34.64
C LYS A 7 -42.34 -21.22 -34.27
N VAL A 8 -41.13 -21.77 -34.18
CA VAL A 8 -39.91 -21.02 -33.90
C VAL A 8 -39.46 -20.21 -35.12
N ALA A 9 -39.58 -20.80 -36.32
CA ALA A 9 -39.07 -20.20 -37.55
C ALA A 9 -39.97 -19.09 -38.14
N THR A 10 -41.29 -19.13 -37.91
CA THR A 10 -42.25 -18.26 -38.61
C THR A 10 -43.07 -17.35 -37.70
N ASN A 11 -43.13 -17.60 -36.38
CA ASN A 11 -43.91 -16.76 -35.47
C ASN A 11 -43.08 -15.54 -35.01
N PRO A 12 -43.46 -14.30 -35.39
CA PRO A 12 -42.74 -13.10 -34.97
C PRO A 12 -42.88 -12.81 -33.47
N ALA A 13 -43.85 -13.41 -32.79
CA ALA A 13 -44.06 -13.28 -31.35
C ALA A 13 -43.46 -14.44 -30.54
N PHE A 14 -42.59 -15.27 -31.15
CA PHE A 14 -41.89 -16.32 -30.43
C PHE A 14 -40.94 -15.72 -29.38
N ASP A 15 -41.06 -16.19 -28.13
CA ASP A 15 -40.40 -15.63 -26.94
C ASP A 15 -39.36 -16.58 -26.32
N GLY A 16 -39.00 -17.66 -27.01
CA GLY A 16 -38.02 -18.63 -26.52
C GLY A 16 -38.60 -19.75 -25.64
N ARG A 17 -39.92 -19.84 -25.46
CA ARG A 17 -40.55 -20.93 -24.67
C ARG A 17 -40.21 -22.31 -25.22
N VAL A 18 -39.66 -23.17 -24.36
CA VAL A 18 -39.25 -24.55 -24.67
C VAL A 18 -40.42 -25.44 -25.12
N ALA A 19 -41.64 -25.13 -24.69
CA ALA A 19 -42.85 -25.85 -25.06
C ALA A 19 -43.16 -25.76 -26.57
N ASP A 20 -42.78 -24.66 -27.22
CA ASP A 20 -43.04 -24.42 -28.65
C ASP A 20 -41.89 -24.85 -29.56
N ILE A 21 -40.78 -25.36 -28.99
CA ILE A 21 -39.62 -25.88 -29.72
C ILE A 21 -39.82 -27.37 -30.00
N ASP A 22 -39.44 -27.79 -31.21
CA ASP A 22 -39.51 -29.17 -31.64
C ASP A 22 -38.72 -30.12 -30.72
N ASN A 23 -39.28 -31.31 -30.47
CA ASN A 23 -38.71 -32.28 -29.54
C ASN A 23 -37.37 -32.86 -30.02
N GLU A 24 -37.20 -33.05 -31.33
CA GLU A 24 -35.96 -33.56 -31.90
C GLU A 24 -34.85 -32.51 -31.80
N PHE A 25 -35.17 -31.24 -32.02
CA PHE A 25 -34.25 -30.13 -31.79
C PHE A 25 -33.78 -30.07 -30.33
N LYS A 26 -34.72 -30.16 -29.38
CA LYS A 26 -34.42 -30.15 -27.94
C LYS A 26 -33.49 -31.29 -27.53
N LYS A 27 -33.76 -32.52 -28.00
CA LYS A 27 -32.89 -33.68 -27.72
C LYS A 27 -31.47 -33.46 -28.21
N ASN A 28 -31.30 -32.95 -29.42
CA ASN A 28 -29.98 -32.67 -29.97
C ASN A 28 -29.31 -31.46 -29.30
N LEU A 29 -30.07 -30.46 -28.86
CA LEU A 29 -29.54 -29.31 -28.12
C LEU A 29 -28.99 -29.73 -26.74
N GLN A 30 -29.68 -30.66 -26.06
CA GLN A 30 -29.22 -31.26 -24.81
C GLN A 30 -27.91 -32.06 -24.98
N ILE A 31 -27.57 -32.48 -26.19
CA ILE A 31 -26.30 -33.12 -26.51
C ILE A 31 -25.25 -32.06 -26.91
N LEU A 32 -25.64 -31.10 -27.76
CA LEU A 32 -24.74 -30.07 -28.28
C LEU A 32 -24.16 -29.16 -27.18
N VAL A 33 -25.00 -28.73 -26.23
CA VAL A 33 -24.56 -27.77 -25.20
C VAL A 33 -23.45 -28.38 -24.31
N PRO A 34 -23.59 -29.60 -23.76
CA PRO A 34 -22.49 -30.28 -23.07
C PRO A 34 -21.28 -30.54 -23.95
N MET A 35 -21.48 -30.92 -25.22
CA MET A 35 -20.36 -31.11 -26.15
C MET A 35 -19.49 -29.86 -26.32
N LEU A 36 -20.07 -28.66 -26.21
CA LEU A 36 -19.35 -27.40 -26.35
C LEU A 36 -18.86 -26.81 -25.01
N LEU A 37 -19.66 -26.94 -23.96
CA LEU A 37 -19.51 -26.17 -22.72
C LEU A 37 -19.28 -27.02 -21.47
N SER A 38 -19.27 -28.36 -21.56
CA SER A 38 -18.89 -29.20 -20.42
C SER A 38 -17.45 -28.88 -19.97
N PRO A 39 -17.15 -28.97 -18.65
CA PRO A 39 -15.84 -28.62 -18.10
C PRO A 39 -14.65 -29.28 -18.81
N GLU A 40 -14.82 -30.55 -19.21
CA GLU A 40 -13.83 -31.34 -19.93
C GLU A 40 -13.58 -30.89 -21.38
N ASN A 41 -14.53 -30.17 -21.98
CA ASN A 41 -14.47 -29.70 -23.37
C ASN A 41 -14.01 -28.23 -23.48
N LEU A 42 -13.84 -27.52 -22.35
CA LEU A 42 -13.45 -26.11 -22.36
C LEU A 42 -11.99 -25.94 -22.80
N VAL A 43 -11.81 -25.37 -23.99
CA VAL A 43 -10.48 -25.07 -24.53
C VAL A 43 -10.02 -23.69 -24.06
N LEU A 44 -8.92 -23.66 -23.31
CA LEU A 44 -8.27 -22.40 -22.92
C LEU A 44 -7.85 -21.61 -24.16
N LYS A 45 -8.19 -20.32 -24.19
CA LYS A 45 -7.80 -19.44 -25.30
C LYS A 45 -6.28 -19.35 -25.36
N ARG A 46 -5.74 -19.65 -26.55
CA ARG A 46 -4.32 -19.50 -26.85
C ARG A 46 -4.08 -18.47 -27.94
N ILE A 47 -3.06 -17.64 -27.73
CA ILE A 47 -2.49 -16.72 -28.73
C ILE A 47 -0.99 -17.00 -28.76
N ASN A 48 -0.43 -17.26 -29.94
CA ASN A 48 0.96 -17.73 -30.11
C ASN A 48 1.32 -18.99 -29.31
N GLY A 49 0.37 -19.92 -29.12
CA GLY A 49 0.58 -21.13 -28.32
C GLY A 49 0.67 -20.90 -26.81
N GLN A 50 0.50 -19.67 -26.32
CA GLN A 50 0.41 -19.36 -24.89
C GLN A 50 -1.03 -19.23 -24.44
N ASN A 51 -1.35 -19.72 -23.23
CA ASN A 51 -2.64 -19.52 -22.60
C ASN A 51 -2.82 -18.04 -22.23
N VAL A 52 -3.99 -17.47 -22.53
CA VAL A 52 -4.32 -16.05 -22.30
C VAL A 52 -5.14 -15.90 -21.03
N LYS A 53 -4.74 -15.01 -20.12
CA LYS A 53 -5.52 -14.67 -18.92
C LYS A 53 -6.65 -13.70 -19.26
N CYS A 54 -7.68 -13.62 -18.41
CA CYS A 54 -8.81 -12.69 -18.62
C CYS A 54 -8.37 -11.22 -18.73
N ARG A 55 -7.40 -10.79 -17.90
CA ARG A 55 -6.81 -9.44 -17.95
C ARG A 55 -6.18 -9.16 -19.31
N ASP A 56 -5.38 -10.10 -19.81
CA ASP A 56 -4.67 -9.96 -21.08
C ASP A 56 -5.64 -9.97 -22.27
N LEU A 57 -6.71 -10.77 -22.19
CA LEU A 57 -7.73 -10.83 -23.24
C LEU A 57 -8.38 -9.47 -23.50
N VAL A 58 -8.62 -8.67 -22.44
CA VAL A 58 -9.13 -7.30 -22.59
C VAL A 58 -8.13 -6.42 -23.34
N GLN A 59 -6.84 -6.57 -23.09
CA GLN A 59 -5.80 -5.83 -23.80
C GLN A 59 -5.76 -6.21 -25.27
N TYR A 60 -5.83 -7.51 -25.59
CA TYR A 60 -5.96 -7.98 -26.97
C TYR A 60 -7.17 -7.39 -27.68
N PHE A 61 -8.34 -7.31 -27.02
CA PHE A 61 -9.52 -6.67 -27.57
C PHE A 61 -9.29 -5.20 -27.90
N LYS A 62 -8.73 -4.43 -26.97
CA LYS A 62 -8.42 -3.00 -27.19
C LYS A 62 -7.48 -2.82 -28.38
N SER A 63 -6.41 -3.62 -28.44
CA SER A 63 -5.47 -3.59 -29.55
C SER A 63 -6.18 -3.92 -30.87
N TYR A 64 -6.94 -5.03 -30.96
CA TYR A 64 -7.62 -5.39 -32.19
C TYR A 64 -8.63 -4.35 -32.67
N ILE A 65 -9.47 -3.82 -31.77
CA ILE A 65 -10.45 -2.78 -32.11
C ILE A 65 -9.76 -1.51 -32.60
N HIS A 66 -8.62 -1.14 -32.01
CA HIS A 66 -7.86 0.02 -32.47
C HIS A 66 -7.34 -0.17 -33.91
N ILE A 67 -6.84 -1.34 -34.27
CA ILE A 67 -6.40 -1.64 -35.64
C ILE A 67 -7.59 -1.54 -36.62
N TYR A 68 -8.78 -1.99 -36.21
CA TYR A 68 -10.00 -1.94 -37.03
C TYR A 68 -10.72 -0.58 -37.01
N SER A 69 -10.24 0.40 -36.25
CA SER A 69 -10.89 1.72 -36.15
C SER A 69 -10.59 2.65 -37.33
N GLY A 70 -9.68 2.27 -38.24
CA GLY A 70 -9.44 2.98 -39.49
C GLY A 70 -10.53 2.70 -40.54
N ASN A 71 -10.59 3.54 -41.58
CA ASN A 71 -11.53 3.39 -42.70
C ASN A 71 -11.18 2.24 -43.66
N GLU A 72 -10.13 1.47 -43.39
CA GLU A 72 -9.63 0.39 -44.23
C GLU A 72 -9.35 -0.85 -43.39
N LEU A 73 -9.64 -2.03 -43.94
CA LEU A 73 -9.28 -3.30 -43.31
C LEU A 73 -7.75 -3.37 -43.23
N PRO A 74 -7.17 -3.53 -42.04
CA PRO A 74 -5.73 -3.57 -41.88
C PRO A 74 -5.14 -4.78 -42.62
N GLU A 75 -4.04 -4.57 -43.34
CA GLU A 75 -3.34 -5.66 -44.00
C GLU A 75 -2.91 -6.74 -42.99
N PRO A 76 -2.89 -8.04 -43.36
CA PRO A 76 -2.53 -9.14 -42.46
C PRO A 76 -1.20 -8.96 -41.70
N LYS A 77 -0.26 -8.18 -42.26
CA LYS A 77 1.00 -7.81 -41.60
C LYS A 77 0.78 -6.92 -40.37
N SER A 78 -0.16 -5.97 -40.43
CA SER A 78 -0.50 -5.05 -39.33
C SER A 78 -1.10 -5.81 -38.13
N MET A 79 -1.90 -6.85 -38.39
CA MET A 79 -2.51 -7.67 -37.33
C MET A 79 -1.46 -8.47 -36.53
N LEU A 80 -0.40 -8.95 -37.18
CA LEU A 80 0.70 -9.64 -36.50
C LEU A 80 1.50 -8.69 -35.60
N VAL A 81 1.79 -7.47 -36.09
CA VAL A 81 2.50 -6.45 -35.31
C VAL A 81 1.70 -6.06 -34.07
N ALA A 82 0.39 -5.83 -34.20
CA ALA A 82 -0.44 -5.49 -33.07
C ALA A 82 -0.62 -6.65 -32.07
N THR A 83 -0.65 -7.89 -32.55
CA THR A 83 -0.64 -9.07 -31.66
C THR A 83 0.70 -9.18 -30.90
N ALA A 84 1.80 -8.85 -31.57
CA ALA A 84 3.12 -8.78 -30.96
C ALA A 84 3.21 -7.67 -29.91
N GLU A 85 2.73 -6.48 -30.20
CA GLU A 85 2.63 -5.37 -29.25
C GLU A 85 1.80 -5.74 -28.02
N ALA A 86 0.59 -6.28 -28.21
CA ALA A 86 -0.26 -6.70 -27.10
C ALA A 86 0.39 -7.79 -26.23
N ASN A 87 1.10 -8.75 -26.84
CA ASN A 87 1.81 -9.80 -26.09
C ASN A 87 2.98 -9.22 -25.28
N ASN A 88 3.77 -8.30 -25.87
CA ASN A 88 4.87 -7.64 -25.19
C ASN A 88 4.37 -6.76 -24.03
N LEU A 89 3.31 -5.96 -24.24
CA LEU A 89 2.70 -5.16 -23.18
C LEU A 89 2.17 -6.00 -22.02
N ALA A 90 1.52 -7.13 -22.31
CA ALA A 90 1.08 -8.07 -21.27
C ALA A 90 2.28 -8.69 -20.51
N ALA A 91 3.40 -8.95 -21.19
CA ALA A 91 4.62 -9.41 -20.55
C ALA A 91 5.26 -8.34 -19.65
N VAL A 92 5.27 -7.07 -20.07
CA VAL A 92 5.74 -5.92 -19.25
C VAL A 92 4.88 -5.79 -17.99
N ALA A 93 3.55 -5.84 -18.13
CA ALA A 93 2.63 -5.73 -17.01
C ALA A 93 2.82 -6.86 -15.98
N ASP A 94 2.94 -8.11 -16.45
CA ASP A 94 3.19 -9.27 -15.59
C ASP A 94 4.53 -9.17 -14.84
N ALA A 95 5.60 -8.71 -15.51
CA ALA A 95 6.92 -8.56 -14.88
C ALA A 95 6.94 -7.44 -13.84
N LYS A 96 6.29 -6.30 -14.14
CA LYS A 96 6.15 -5.17 -13.21
C LYS A 96 5.34 -5.55 -11.97
N GLU A 97 4.28 -6.33 -12.13
CA GLU A 97 3.46 -6.82 -11.01
C GLU A 97 4.30 -7.65 -10.02
N ILE A 98 5.15 -8.54 -10.53
CA ILE A 98 6.03 -9.36 -9.67
C ILE A 98 7.09 -8.52 -8.98
N TYR A 99 7.64 -7.51 -9.65
CA TYR A 99 8.55 -6.56 -8.99
C TYR A 99 7.85 -5.85 -7.83
N VAL A 100 6.65 -5.31 -8.05
CA VAL A 100 5.88 -4.60 -7.01
C VAL A 100 5.58 -5.54 -5.85
N GLN A 101 5.14 -6.77 -6.12
CA GLN A 101 4.84 -7.75 -5.08
C GLN A 101 6.06 -8.07 -4.22
N LEU A 102 7.21 -8.35 -4.85
CA LEU A 102 8.45 -8.68 -4.14
C LEU A 102 9.03 -7.47 -3.38
N MET A 103 8.92 -6.26 -3.92
CA MET A 103 9.34 -5.04 -3.21
C MET A 103 8.42 -4.73 -2.02
N GLU A 104 7.10 -4.95 -2.14
CA GLU A 104 6.16 -4.77 -1.03
C GLU A 104 6.45 -5.75 0.11
N GLU A 105 6.88 -6.98 -0.18
CA GLU A 105 7.30 -7.94 0.86
C GLU A 105 8.53 -7.45 1.66
N VAL A 106 9.42 -6.70 1.03
CA VAL A 106 10.67 -6.19 1.62
C VAL A 106 10.45 -4.86 2.34
N CYS A 107 9.86 -3.87 1.67
CA CYS A 107 9.76 -2.49 2.17
C CYS A 107 8.32 -1.97 2.29
N GLY A 108 7.30 -2.83 2.19
CA GLY A 108 5.89 -2.46 2.26
C GLY A 108 5.46 -1.80 3.56
N GLY A 109 4.26 -1.21 3.60
CA GLY A 109 3.84 -0.29 4.67
C GLY A 109 3.96 -0.82 6.10
N SER A 110 3.80 -2.13 6.30
CA SER A 110 3.91 -2.81 7.60
C SER A 110 5.34 -3.17 8.03
N LYS A 111 6.33 -3.03 7.14
CA LYS A 111 7.73 -3.37 7.38
C LYS A 111 8.51 -2.19 7.96
N PRO A 112 9.48 -2.44 8.87
CA PRO A 112 10.32 -1.38 9.44
C PRO A 112 11.17 -0.69 8.36
N TYR A 113 11.71 0.48 8.70
CA TYR A 113 12.64 1.21 7.83
C TYR A 113 13.81 0.31 7.41
N LEU A 114 14.09 0.29 6.11
CA LEU A 114 15.23 -0.41 5.53
C LEU A 114 16.35 0.58 5.20
N ASN A 115 17.60 0.20 5.45
CA ASN A 115 18.75 0.99 5.04
C ASN A 115 18.79 1.13 3.51
N THR A 116 19.18 2.31 3.00
CA THR A 116 19.27 2.63 1.57
C THR A 116 20.14 1.63 0.81
N ALA A 117 21.30 1.24 1.36
CA ALA A 117 22.20 0.27 0.70
C ALA A 117 21.57 -1.13 0.57
N THR A 118 20.87 -1.60 1.62
CA THR A 118 20.17 -2.88 1.59
C THR A 118 18.97 -2.83 0.64
N MET A 119 18.30 -1.68 0.57
CA MET A 119 17.17 -1.45 -0.32
C MET A 119 17.58 -1.42 -1.80
N GLU A 120 18.72 -0.80 -2.14
CA GLU A 120 19.29 -0.82 -3.50
C GLU A 120 19.71 -2.23 -3.91
N MET A 121 20.33 -3.00 -2.99
CA MET A 121 20.66 -4.40 -3.23
C MET A 121 19.41 -5.26 -3.52
N GLU A 122 18.36 -5.11 -2.70
CA GLU A 122 17.10 -5.82 -2.93
C GLU A 122 16.41 -5.39 -4.23
N HIS A 123 16.45 -4.10 -4.56
CA HIS A 123 15.96 -3.60 -5.84
C HIS A 123 16.67 -4.27 -7.02
N HIS A 124 18.01 -4.33 -7.04
CA HIS A 124 18.75 -5.00 -8.11
C HIS A 124 18.35 -6.47 -8.22
N ARG A 125 18.29 -7.19 -7.09
CA ARG A 125 17.90 -8.61 -7.06
C ARG A 125 16.49 -8.85 -7.62
N VAL A 126 15.54 -7.99 -7.27
CA VAL A 126 14.13 -8.12 -7.72
C VAL A 126 13.97 -7.64 -9.17
N LYS A 127 14.69 -6.58 -9.58
CA LYS A 127 14.75 -6.09 -10.95
C LYS A 127 15.25 -7.19 -11.89
N ASP A 128 16.36 -7.85 -11.56
CA ASP A 128 16.91 -8.96 -12.35
C ASP A 128 15.91 -10.10 -12.51
N LYS A 129 15.15 -10.44 -11.45
CA LYS A 129 14.10 -11.46 -11.52
C LYS A 129 12.95 -11.05 -12.45
N ALA A 130 12.50 -9.81 -12.37
CA ALA A 130 11.44 -9.29 -13.23
C ALA A 130 11.88 -9.28 -14.71
N LEU A 131 13.12 -8.86 -14.98
CA LEU A 131 13.70 -8.86 -16.33
C LEU A 131 13.90 -10.28 -16.87
N HIS A 132 14.38 -11.20 -16.03
CA HIS A 132 14.49 -12.60 -16.42
C HIS A 132 13.13 -13.20 -16.77
N GLN A 133 12.10 -12.89 -15.98
CA GLN A 133 10.74 -13.33 -16.27
C GLN A 133 10.22 -12.77 -17.59
N PHE A 134 10.42 -11.46 -17.84
CA PHE A 134 10.06 -10.83 -19.10
C PHE A 134 10.73 -11.53 -20.29
N SER A 135 12.04 -11.77 -20.21
CA SER A 135 12.83 -12.45 -21.25
C SER A 135 12.40 -13.90 -21.47
N SER A 136 12.14 -14.64 -20.39
CA SER A 136 11.74 -16.06 -20.44
C SER A 136 10.35 -16.31 -21.02
N LYS A 137 9.45 -15.32 -20.97
CA LYS A 137 8.11 -15.43 -21.56
C LYS A 137 8.24 -15.45 -23.09
N ARG A 138 7.62 -16.42 -23.78
CA ARG A 138 7.62 -16.43 -25.26
C ARG A 138 6.86 -15.21 -25.78
N LYS A 139 7.49 -14.44 -26.66
CA LYS A 139 6.96 -13.21 -27.25
C LYS A 139 6.91 -13.33 -28.77
N MET A 140 6.04 -12.56 -29.42
CA MET A 140 5.99 -12.41 -30.89
C MET A 140 6.82 -11.18 -31.29
N GLY A 141 7.36 -11.16 -32.52
CA GLY A 141 8.05 -9.99 -33.10
C GLY A 141 9.58 -10.01 -33.04
N GLY A 142 10.19 -11.05 -32.46
CA GLY A 142 11.65 -11.16 -32.35
C GLY A 142 12.24 -10.43 -31.13
N GLU A 143 13.54 -10.61 -30.90
CA GLU A 143 14.24 -9.97 -29.77
C GLU A 143 14.33 -8.45 -29.95
N GLU A 144 14.61 -7.97 -31.16
CA GLU A 144 14.74 -6.53 -31.46
C GLU A 144 13.45 -5.74 -31.20
N PHE A 145 12.27 -6.32 -31.48
CA PHE A 145 10.99 -5.70 -31.13
C PHE A 145 10.74 -5.75 -29.62
N SER A 146 11.15 -6.83 -28.95
CA SER A 146 10.97 -7.02 -27.50
C SER A 146 11.91 -6.11 -26.68
N GLU A 147 13.06 -5.73 -27.24
CA GLU A 147 14.09 -4.92 -26.59
C GLU A 147 13.55 -3.54 -26.18
N LYS A 148 12.77 -2.89 -27.05
CA LYS A 148 12.10 -1.61 -26.73
C LYS A 148 11.19 -1.70 -25.50
N TYR A 149 10.46 -2.80 -25.36
CA TYR A 149 9.59 -3.03 -24.21
C TYR A 149 10.39 -3.44 -22.95
N LYS A 150 11.56 -4.07 -23.12
CA LYS A 150 12.48 -4.36 -22.04
C LYS A 150 13.08 -3.08 -21.46
N GLU A 151 13.55 -2.16 -22.31
CA GLU A 151 14.04 -0.84 -21.90
C GLU A 151 12.95 -0.04 -21.19
N GLN A 152 11.72 -0.06 -21.72
CA GLN A 152 10.58 0.57 -21.06
C GLN A 152 10.29 -0.06 -19.70
N LEU A 153 10.36 -1.39 -19.59
CA LEU A 153 10.20 -2.10 -18.31
C LEU A 153 11.29 -1.67 -17.33
N GLU A 154 12.56 -1.64 -17.73
CA GLU A 154 13.66 -1.21 -16.84
C GLU A 154 13.43 0.20 -16.29
N LYS A 155 13.01 1.13 -17.15
CA LYS A 155 12.67 2.50 -16.73
C LYS A 155 11.48 2.54 -15.77
N ASP A 156 10.42 1.80 -16.07
CA ASP A 156 9.23 1.68 -15.22
C ASP A 156 9.56 1.12 -13.83
N LEU A 157 10.48 0.14 -13.76
CA LEU A 157 10.94 -0.46 -12.51
C LEU A 157 11.75 0.54 -11.67
N ASP A 158 12.60 1.34 -12.31
CA ASP A 158 13.40 2.39 -11.65
C ASP A 158 12.52 3.55 -11.15
N GLU A 159 11.50 3.96 -11.91
CA GLU A 159 10.50 4.93 -11.45
C GLU A 159 9.72 4.40 -10.25
N THR A 160 9.31 3.13 -10.29
CA THR A 160 8.61 2.47 -9.17
C THR A 160 9.54 2.36 -7.95
N PHE A 161 10.84 2.10 -8.15
CA PHE A 161 11.84 2.09 -7.07
C PHE A 161 11.93 3.44 -6.36
N ASN A 162 11.96 4.55 -7.11
CA ASN A 162 12.00 5.89 -6.52
C ASN A 162 10.78 6.16 -5.62
N GLN A 163 9.61 5.65 -5.99
CA GLN A 163 8.40 5.73 -5.16
C GLN A 163 8.57 4.93 -3.85
N PHE A 164 9.08 3.69 -3.94
CA PHE A 164 9.38 2.89 -2.76
C PHE A 164 10.44 3.54 -1.86
N LYS A 165 11.48 4.15 -2.44
CA LYS A 165 12.53 4.87 -1.70
C LYS A 165 11.95 6.04 -0.91
N SER A 166 11.13 6.87 -1.55
CA SER A 166 10.42 7.97 -0.88
C SER A 166 9.49 7.46 0.23
N HIS A 167 8.76 6.37 -0.02
CA HIS A 167 7.90 5.76 0.99
C HIS A 167 8.70 5.24 2.19
N ASN A 168 9.85 4.60 1.97
CA ASN A 168 10.73 4.13 3.03
C ASN A 168 11.35 5.30 3.81
N GLU A 169 11.76 6.38 3.15
CA GLU A 169 12.26 7.60 3.81
C GLU A 169 11.20 8.26 4.69
N SER A 170 9.92 8.25 4.27
CA SER A 170 8.81 8.77 5.08
C SER A 170 8.68 8.06 6.43
N LYS A 171 9.00 6.76 6.50
CA LYS A 171 9.03 5.99 7.77
C LYS A 171 10.13 6.46 8.72
N ASN A 172 11.23 7.01 8.19
CA ASN A 172 12.31 7.58 8.98
C ASN A 172 11.92 8.95 9.58
N ILE A 173 11.15 9.77 8.85
CA ILE A 173 10.73 11.11 9.30
C ILE A 173 9.82 11.02 10.54
N PHE A 174 8.90 10.07 10.58
CA PHE A 174 8.05 9.84 11.76
C PHE A 174 8.83 9.35 13.00
N LYS A 175 9.96 8.65 12.81
CA LYS A 175 10.90 8.38 13.91
C LYS A 175 11.71 9.63 14.27
N ALA A 176 12.15 10.41 13.28
CA ALA A 176 12.99 11.59 13.47
C ALA A 176 12.28 12.74 14.22
N ALA A 177 10.95 12.86 14.14
CA ALA A 177 10.21 13.86 14.91
C ALA A 177 10.09 13.53 16.41
N ARG A 178 10.28 12.25 16.78
CA ARG A 178 10.19 11.79 18.18
C ARG A 178 11.36 12.29 19.01
N THR A 179 12.58 12.23 18.48
CA THR A 179 13.79 12.57 19.21
C THR A 179 13.81 14.02 19.72
N PRO A 180 13.50 15.04 18.88
CA PRO A 180 13.36 16.42 19.35
C PRO A 180 12.27 16.57 20.41
N ALA A 181 11.12 15.92 20.22
CA ALA A 181 10.00 16.02 21.16
C ALA A 181 10.36 15.47 22.55
N VAL A 182 11.06 14.33 22.62
CA VAL A 182 11.47 13.71 23.88
C VAL A 182 12.49 14.57 24.62
N PHE A 183 13.54 15.03 23.93
CA PHE A 183 14.57 15.86 24.56
C PHE A 183 14.04 17.24 24.97
N PHE A 184 13.15 17.84 24.17
CA PHE A 184 12.50 19.10 24.52
C PHE A 184 11.58 18.96 25.74
N ALA A 185 10.75 17.91 25.77
CA ALA A 185 9.91 17.63 26.93
C ALA A 185 10.72 17.30 28.18
N LEU A 186 11.83 16.57 28.05
CA LEU A 186 12.75 16.30 29.16
C LEU A 186 13.36 17.59 29.72
N ALA A 187 13.80 18.50 28.85
CA ALA A 187 14.33 19.81 29.25
C ALA A 187 13.30 20.62 30.06
N ILE A 188 12.03 20.64 29.62
CA ILE A 188 10.94 21.32 30.33
C ILE A 188 10.70 20.70 31.71
N ILE A 189 10.62 19.36 31.80
CA ILE A 189 10.38 18.68 33.08
C ILE A 189 11.53 18.95 34.05
N CYS A 190 12.78 18.87 33.59
CA CYS A 190 13.95 19.19 34.42
C CYS A 190 13.98 20.65 34.86
N TYR A 191 13.57 21.59 34.00
CA TYR A 191 13.47 23.01 34.34
C TYR A 191 12.45 23.25 35.47
N ILE A 192 11.26 22.67 35.35
CA ILE A 192 10.20 22.78 36.38
C ILE A 192 10.69 22.15 37.69
N ALA A 193 11.28 20.95 37.63
CA ALA A 193 11.82 20.27 38.82
C ALA A 193 12.91 21.10 39.51
N SER A 194 13.84 21.66 38.73
CA SER A 194 14.88 22.57 39.22
C SER A 194 14.31 23.77 39.98
N GLY A 195 13.27 24.42 39.43
CA GLY A 195 12.57 25.53 40.09
C GLY A 195 11.94 25.13 41.43
N VAL A 196 11.29 23.96 41.49
CA VAL A 196 10.67 23.45 42.73
C VAL A 196 11.73 23.16 43.80
N PHE A 197 12.81 22.45 43.45
CA PHE A 197 13.89 22.14 44.40
C PHE A 197 14.66 23.39 44.83
N GLY A 198 14.80 24.38 43.94
CA GLY A 198 15.39 25.68 44.28
C GLY A 198 14.56 26.44 45.30
N LEU A 199 13.22 26.38 45.20
CA LEU A 199 12.31 27.01 46.17
C LEU A 199 12.31 26.29 47.52
N LEU A 200 12.50 24.96 47.53
CA LEU A 200 12.64 24.15 48.75
C LEU A 200 14.02 24.29 49.43
N GLY A 201 14.95 25.09 48.88
CA GLY A 201 16.30 25.28 49.42
C GLY A 201 17.27 24.11 49.16
N ALA A 202 16.86 23.13 48.34
CA ALA A 202 17.65 21.96 47.97
C ALA A 202 18.55 22.26 46.75
N TYR A 203 19.48 23.20 46.91
CA TYR A 203 20.28 23.74 45.81
C TYR A 203 21.14 22.71 45.07
N THR A 204 21.61 21.66 45.75
CA THR A 204 22.37 20.57 45.12
C THR A 204 21.54 19.81 44.09
N PHE A 205 20.28 19.52 44.41
CA PHE A 205 19.35 18.86 43.51
C PHE A 205 18.89 19.78 42.38
N ALA A 206 18.63 21.06 42.66
CA ALA A 206 18.29 22.05 41.63
C ALA A 206 19.40 22.19 40.58
N ASN A 207 20.65 22.27 41.01
CA ASN A 207 21.81 22.34 40.11
C ASN A 207 22.00 21.06 39.29
N LEU A 208 21.71 19.88 39.87
CA LEU A 208 21.73 18.62 39.14
C LEU A 208 20.70 18.60 37.99
N PHE A 209 19.46 19.03 38.25
CA PHE A 209 18.43 19.13 37.22
C PHE A 209 18.75 20.17 36.14
N ASN A 210 19.36 21.31 36.50
CA ASN A 210 19.85 22.29 35.54
C ASN A 210 20.97 21.71 34.65
N LEU A 211 21.86 20.89 35.22
CA LEU A 211 22.92 20.22 34.45
C LEU A 211 22.34 19.21 33.46
N VAL A 212 21.38 18.38 33.90
CA VAL A 212 20.67 17.42 33.03
C VAL A 212 19.93 18.14 31.90
N MET A 213 19.27 19.25 32.20
CA MET A 213 18.65 20.11 31.19
C MET A 213 19.69 20.63 30.19
N GLY A 214 20.81 21.18 30.66
CA GLY A 214 21.88 21.68 29.78
C GLY A 214 22.44 20.61 28.85
N VAL A 215 22.72 19.41 29.38
CA VAL A 215 23.16 18.25 28.59
C VAL A 215 22.09 17.87 27.56
N SER A 216 20.82 17.80 27.93
CA SER A 216 19.74 17.43 27.00
C SER A 216 19.59 18.41 25.82
N LEU A 217 19.77 19.73 26.06
CA LEU A 217 19.72 20.75 25.02
C LEU A 217 20.95 20.70 24.11
N LEU A 218 22.14 20.44 24.68
CA LEU A 218 23.36 20.22 23.90
C LEU A 218 23.24 18.97 23.02
N THR A 219 22.69 17.87 23.55
CA THR A 219 22.42 16.66 22.76
C THR A 219 21.41 16.92 21.65
N LEU A 220 20.36 17.71 21.89
CA LEU A 220 19.40 18.12 20.85
C LEU A 220 20.04 19.01 19.78
N ALA A 221 20.89 19.96 20.17
CA ALA A 221 21.64 20.80 19.24
C ALA A 221 22.61 19.98 18.39
N LEU A 222 23.33 19.04 19.01
CA LEU A 222 24.21 18.09 18.31
C LEU A 222 23.41 17.20 17.34
N TRP A 223 22.25 16.71 17.75
CA TRP A 223 21.35 15.93 16.90
C TRP A 223 20.87 16.75 15.69
N ALA A 224 20.46 18.01 15.90
CA ALA A 224 20.04 18.91 14.84
C ALA A 224 21.19 19.20 13.87
N TYR A 225 22.41 19.40 14.39
CA TYR A 225 23.62 19.57 13.59
C TYR A 225 23.94 18.33 12.74
N ILE A 226 23.92 17.12 13.33
CA ILE A 226 24.16 15.86 12.61
C ILE A 226 23.13 15.67 11.48
N ARG A 227 21.86 16.01 11.72
CA ARG A 227 20.80 15.91 10.71
C ARG A 227 20.93 16.95 9.60
N TYR A 228 21.43 18.14 9.91
CA TYR A 228 21.64 19.21 8.92
C TYR A 228 22.92 19.00 8.10
N SER A 229 24.02 18.61 8.75
CA SER A 229 25.33 18.44 8.13
C SER A 229 25.52 17.08 7.47
N GLY A 230 24.79 16.04 7.91
CA GLY A 230 24.89 14.68 7.36
C GLY A 230 26.14 13.89 7.78
N GLU A 231 27.08 14.50 8.50
CA GLU A 231 28.28 13.85 9.05
C GLU A 231 27.95 13.08 10.35
N MET A 232 28.67 11.99 10.62
CA MET A 232 28.54 11.17 11.84
C MET A 232 27.13 10.63 12.12
N ARG A 233 26.51 10.04 11.09
CA ARG A 233 25.16 9.44 11.16
C ARG A 233 25.01 8.38 12.27
N GLU A 234 26.08 7.68 12.63
CA GLU A 234 26.11 6.66 13.69
C GLU A 234 25.81 7.25 15.09
N ILE A 235 26.36 8.43 15.40
CA ILE A 235 26.06 9.14 16.65
C ILE A 235 24.60 9.59 16.69
N GLY A 236 24.05 10.02 15.54
CA GLY A 236 22.63 10.35 15.42
C GLY A 236 21.70 9.19 15.75
N VAL A 237 22.07 7.96 15.35
CA VAL A 237 21.31 6.74 15.66
C VAL A 237 21.35 6.44 17.17
N GLN A 238 22.51 6.55 17.82
CA GLN A 238 22.63 6.36 19.26
C GLN A 238 21.78 7.36 20.06
N ILE A 239 21.71 8.62 19.61
CA ILE A 239 20.84 9.63 20.21
C ILE A 239 19.35 9.28 20.03
N ASP A 240 18.97 8.78 18.86
CA ASP A 240 17.59 8.32 18.59
C ASP A 240 17.20 7.09 19.44
N GLU A 241 18.13 6.17 19.69
CA GLU A 241 17.94 5.03 20.59
C GLU A 241 17.79 5.48 22.04
N LEU A 242 18.62 6.42 22.51
CA LEU A 242 18.53 7.00 23.85
C LEU A 242 17.18 7.72 24.05
N ALA A 243 16.73 8.49 23.05
CA ALA A 243 15.42 9.13 23.11
C ALA A 243 14.27 8.11 23.19
N THR A 244 14.39 6.99 22.47
CA THR A 244 13.41 5.90 22.53
C THR A 244 13.40 5.24 23.91
N PHE A 245 14.59 5.02 24.50
CA PHE A 245 14.71 4.48 25.85
C PHE A 245 14.08 5.41 26.90
N ILE A 246 14.32 6.71 26.83
CA ILE A 246 13.73 7.71 27.73
C ILE A 246 12.21 7.75 27.56
N TRP A 247 11.72 7.69 26.33
CA TRP A 247 10.29 7.70 26.04
C TRP A 247 9.58 6.49 26.65
N GLU A 248 10.06 5.28 26.38
CA GLU A 248 9.38 4.04 26.81
C GLU A 248 9.48 3.82 28.33
N ASN A 249 10.62 4.14 28.97
CA ASN A 249 10.83 3.84 30.39
C ASN A 249 10.39 4.95 31.35
N PHE A 250 10.42 6.21 30.93
CA PHE A 250 10.14 7.34 31.82
C PHE A 250 8.91 8.14 31.37
N MET A 251 8.85 8.60 30.12
CA MET A 251 7.79 9.51 29.70
C MET A 251 6.44 8.81 29.55
N LYS A 252 6.41 7.65 28.89
CA LYS A 252 5.19 6.86 28.65
C LYS A 252 4.49 6.44 29.95
N PRO A 253 5.15 5.85 30.96
CA PRO A 253 4.48 5.51 32.22
C PRO A 253 4.05 6.74 33.01
N VAL A 254 4.81 7.85 33.01
CA VAL A 254 4.41 9.09 33.67
C VAL A 254 3.19 9.70 32.98
N TYR A 255 3.18 9.74 31.65
CA TYR A 255 2.08 10.26 30.85
C TYR A 255 0.81 9.43 31.03
N GLN A 256 0.91 8.10 30.98
CA GLN A 256 -0.22 7.20 31.23
C GLN A 256 -0.77 7.36 32.65
N ASN A 257 0.09 7.35 33.67
CA ASN A 257 -0.34 7.53 35.05
C ASN A 257 -0.96 8.91 35.32
N PHE A 258 -0.45 9.96 34.70
CA PHE A 258 -0.97 11.32 34.86
C PHE A 258 -2.30 11.51 34.12
N ILE A 259 -2.45 10.95 32.92
CA ILE A 259 -3.70 10.99 32.16
C ILE A 259 -4.77 10.12 32.78
N GLU A 260 -4.44 8.91 33.22
CA GLU A 260 -5.41 8.02 33.86
C GLU A 260 -5.96 8.65 35.14
N LYS A 261 -5.08 9.27 35.95
CA LYS A 261 -5.50 10.02 37.14
C LYS A 261 -6.26 11.30 36.82
N SER A 262 -5.87 12.07 35.79
CA SER A 262 -6.59 13.30 35.42
C SER A 262 -7.94 12.99 34.79
N MET A 263 -8.06 11.93 33.99
CA MET A 263 -9.33 11.44 33.46
C MET A 263 -10.24 10.92 34.57
N GLN A 264 -9.71 10.16 35.54
CA GLN A 264 -10.48 9.75 36.72
C GLN A 264 -10.96 10.95 37.53
N GLN A 265 -10.10 11.95 37.77
CA GLN A 265 -10.49 13.17 38.49
C GLN A 265 -11.52 14.01 37.73
N MET A 266 -11.40 14.14 36.41
CA MET A 266 -12.39 14.79 35.56
C MET A 266 -13.72 14.03 35.54
N ALA A 267 -13.67 12.69 35.50
CA ALA A 267 -14.87 11.86 35.56
C ALA A 267 -15.57 11.98 36.92
N VAL A 268 -14.82 12.02 38.02
CA VAL A 268 -15.35 12.22 39.38
C VAL A 268 -15.93 13.63 39.53
N GLN A 269 -15.23 14.68 39.06
CA GLN A 269 -15.77 16.05 39.09
C GLN A 269 -17.01 16.20 38.20
N ALA A 270 -17.04 15.58 37.02
CA ALA A 270 -18.22 15.58 36.16
C ALA A 270 -19.40 14.83 36.83
N ALA A 271 -19.13 13.72 37.53
CA ALA A 271 -20.13 13.00 38.31
C ALA A 271 -20.65 13.84 39.49
N GLU A 272 -19.77 14.51 40.24
CA GLU A 272 -20.17 15.41 41.33
C GLU A 272 -20.97 16.63 40.83
N MET A 273 -20.61 17.20 39.68
CA MET A 273 -21.38 18.28 39.05
C MET A 273 -22.76 17.79 38.56
N ALA A 274 -22.85 16.57 38.03
CA ALA A 274 -24.13 15.97 37.64
C ALA A 274 -25.03 15.69 38.86
N VAL A 275 -24.45 15.22 39.97
CA VAL A 275 -25.16 15.00 41.24
C VAL A 275 -25.62 16.32 41.86
N ASN A 276 -24.78 17.36 41.87
CA ASN A 276 -25.16 18.68 42.39
C ASN A 276 -26.24 19.38 41.54
N ASN A 277 -26.25 19.19 40.22
CA ASN A 277 -27.32 19.71 39.37
C ASN A 277 -28.66 18.98 39.55
N THR A 278 -28.65 17.71 39.98
CA THR A 278 -29.88 16.98 40.32
C THR A 278 -30.45 17.38 41.69
N THR A 279 -29.63 17.81 42.65
CA THR A 279 -30.12 18.39 43.93
C THR A 279 -30.70 19.79 43.78
N ILE A 280 -30.17 20.63 42.87
CA ILE A 280 -30.71 21.99 42.65
C ILE A 280 -32.07 21.97 41.94
N THR A 281 -32.32 20.99 41.07
CA THR A 281 -33.59 20.85 40.35
C THR A 281 -34.73 20.32 41.22
N ASN A 282 -34.44 19.54 42.27
CA ASN A 282 -35.44 19.09 43.25
C ASN A 282 -35.81 20.14 44.33
N GLY A 283 -35.15 21.30 44.38
CA GLY A 283 -35.36 22.33 45.41
C GLY A 283 -36.36 23.44 45.09
N LYS A 284 -36.92 23.51 43.87
CA LYS A 284 -37.80 24.62 43.43
C LYS A 284 -39.26 24.25 43.14
N THR A 285 -39.79 23.17 43.74
CA THR A 285 -41.22 22.86 43.70
C THR A 285 -41.76 22.56 45.10
N LYS A 286 -41.84 23.60 45.94
CA LYS A 286 -42.84 23.74 47.02
C LYS A 286 -42.61 25.05 47.76
N GLN A 287 -43.41 26.06 47.46
CA GLN A 287 -44.22 26.76 48.46
C GLN A 287 -45.11 27.81 47.77
N SER A 288 -46.41 27.62 48.03
CA SER A 288 -47.57 28.52 48.04
C SER A 288 -47.67 29.69 47.07
#